data_AF-A0A9D8RWL5-F1
#
_entry.id   AF-A0A9D8RWL5-F1
#
_cell.length_a   1.000
_cell.length_b   1.000
_cell.length_c   1.000
_cell.angle_alpha   90.00
_cell.angle_beta   90.00
_cell.angle_gamma   90.00
#
_symmetry.space_group_name_H-M   'P 1'
#
loop_
_entity.id
_entity.type
_entity.pdbx_description
1 polymer ?
#
loop_
_entity_poly.entity_id
_entity_poly.type
_entity_poly.pdbx_seq_one_letter_code
_entity_poly.pdbx_strand_id
1 'polypeptide(L)'
;MNRYYYDLHIHSCLSPCGDEDNTPNNIAGMASLCGLNIVALTDHNTTKNCPAFFTAARRHGIIPIAGMELTTSEDIHVVCLFEELDDAMAFGEFVQTKRVLIKNRVEIFGEQTVLDGEDNPIGTEEYFLPNATEIS
;
A
#
# COMPACT_ATOMS: atom_id res chain seq x y z
N MET A 1 -1.17 28.73 13.22
CA MET A 1 -0.76 27.58 12.39
C MET A 1 -1.49 26.36 12.89
N ASN A 2 -2.14 25.62 12.00
CA ASN A 2 -2.72 24.33 12.35
C ASN A 2 -1.58 23.30 12.46
N ARG A 3 -1.68 22.38 13.42
CA ARG A 3 -0.74 21.26 13.59
C ARG A 3 -1.37 20.02 12.96
N TYR A 4 -0.59 19.31 12.16
CA TYR A 4 -1.00 18.03 11.56
C TYR A 4 -0.10 16.91 12.10
N TYR A 5 -0.71 15.77 12.40
CA TYR A 5 -0.03 14.51 12.70
C TYR A 5 -0.16 13.59 11.49
N TYR A 6 0.90 12.87 11.16
CA TYR A 6 0.95 12.09 9.94
C TYR A 6 1.79 10.82 10.09
N ASP A 7 1.48 9.85 9.25
CA ASP A 7 2.33 8.70 8.95
C ASP A 7 2.40 8.53 7.43
N LEU A 8 3.60 8.44 6.87
CA LEU A 8 3.82 8.43 5.43
C LEU A 8 4.37 7.09 4.93
N HIS A 9 4.40 6.06 5.78
CA HIS A 9 4.94 4.76 5.43
C HIS A 9 4.17 3.64 6.15
N ILE A 10 3.03 3.25 5.59
CA ILE A 10 2.20 2.16 6.12
C ILE A 10 1.96 1.12 5.05
N HIS A 11 1.96 -0.16 5.45
CA HIS A 11 1.65 -1.31 4.62
C HIS A 11 0.29 -1.91 4.98
N SER A 12 -0.46 -2.31 3.96
CA SER A 12 -1.67 -3.10 4.13
C SER A 12 -1.38 -4.59 4.08
N CYS A 13 -2.42 -5.39 4.29
CA CYS A 13 -2.43 -6.85 4.09
C CYS A 13 -2.08 -7.29 2.66
N LEU A 14 -1.87 -6.37 1.72
CA LEU A 14 -1.34 -6.69 0.39
C LEU A 14 0.18 -6.90 0.43
N SER A 15 0.88 -6.22 1.34
CA SER A 15 2.31 -6.43 1.55
C SER A 15 2.54 -7.60 2.50
N PRO A 16 3.40 -8.57 2.17
CA PRO A 16 3.71 -9.73 3.03
C PRO A 16 4.20 -9.44 4.47
N CYS A 17 4.69 -8.24 4.73
CA CYS A 17 5.10 -7.78 6.05
C CYS A 17 3.95 -7.16 6.86
N GLY A 18 2.83 -6.87 6.21
CA GLY A 18 1.58 -6.49 6.87
C GLY A 18 0.84 -7.72 7.39
N ASP A 19 0.16 -7.56 8.51
CA ASP A 19 -0.75 -8.59 9.03
C ASP A 19 -2.02 -8.66 8.16
N GLU A 20 -2.74 -9.78 8.16
CA GLU A 20 -4.04 -9.90 7.49
C GLU A 20 -5.05 -8.88 8.06
N ASP A 21 -4.90 -8.52 9.33
CA ASP A 21 -5.70 -7.49 9.99
C ASP A 21 -5.33 -6.06 9.56
N ASN A 22 -4.24 -5.84 8.82
CA ASN A 22 -3.87 -4.53 8.26
C ASN A 22 -4.69 -4.20 7.00
N THR A 23 -6.00 -4.31 7.08
CA THR A 23 -6.92 -3.94 6.00
C THR A 23 -6.97 -2.42 5.79
N PRO A 24 -7.37 -1.93 4.61
CA PRO A 24 -7.58 -0.51 4.35
C PRO A 24 -8.49 0.19 5.38
N ASN A 25 -9.61 -0.43 5.80
CA ASN A 25 -10.45 0.17 6.84
C ASN A 25 -9.82 0.12 8.22
N ASN A 26 -9.13 -0.96 8.59
CA ASN A 26 -8.44 -1.01 9.88
C ASN A 26 -7.33 0.04 9.97
N ILE A 27 -6.53 0.22 8.91
CA ILE A 27 -5.51 1.27 8.87
C ILE A 27 -6.15 2.66 9.03
N ALA A 28 -7.18 2.98 8.26
CA ALA A 28 -7.86 4.27 8.34
C ALA A 28 -8.53 4.52 9.71
N GLY A 29 -9.18 3.50 10.26
CA GLY A 29 -9.84 3.56 11.56
C GLY A 29 -8.83 3.74 12.70
N MET A 30 -7.75 2.96 12.70
CA MET A 30 -6.69 3.07 13.69
C MET A 30 -5.95 4.41 13.60
N ALA A 31 -5.68 4.90 12.39
CA ALA A 31 -5.10 6.23 12.20
C ALA A 31 -5.98 7.32 12.83
N SER A 32 -7.29 7.25 12.64
CA SER A 32 -8.26 8.19 13.22
C SER A 32 -8.26 8.12 14.75
N LEU A 33 -8.26 6.90 15.33
CA LEU A 33 -8.17 6.69 16.77
C LEU A 33 -6.86 7.21 17.37
N CYS A 34 -5.76 7.07 16.64
CA CYS A 34 -4.44 7.61 17.00
C CYS A 34 -4.32 9.13 16.84
N GLY A 35 -5.34 9.81 16.29
CA GLY A 35 -5.33 11.25 16.08
C GLY A 35 -4.48 11.71 14.90
N LEU A 36 -4.16 10.81 13.96
CA LEU A 36 -3.50 11.17 12.71
C LEU A 36 -4.47 11.96 11.81
N ASN A 37 -3.90 12.84 10.99
CA ASN A 37 -4.66 13.65 10.05
C ASN A 37 -4.36 13.26 8.60
N ILE A 38 -3.13 12.82 8.32
CA ILE A 38 -2.65 12.51 6.99
C ILE A 38 -1.99 11.13 7.04
N VAL A 39 -2.36 10.22 6.16
CA VAL A 39 -1.77 8.87 6.11
C VAL A 39 -1.49 8.46 4.68
N ALA A 40 -0.28 7.96 4.42
CA ALA A 40 0.06 7.33 3.16
C ALA A 40 -0.01 5.80 3.25
N LEU A 41 -0.59 5.17 2.23
CA LEU A 41 -0.46 3.73 2.02
C LEU A 41 0.66 3.49 1.00
N THR A 42 1.66 2.70 1.38
CA THR A 42 2.91 2.52 0.63
C THR A 42 3.27 1.04 0.52
N ASP A 43 2.36 0.22 0.01
CA ASP A 43 2.61 -1.20 -0.20
C ASP A 43 3.82 -1.47 -1.10
N HIS A 44 4.46 -2.62 -0.92
CA HIS A 44 5.64 -3.01 -1.68
C HIS A 44 5.33 -3.17 -3.17
N ASN A 45 6.00 -2.40 -4.03
CA ASN A 45 5.95 -2.51 -5.50
C ASN A 45 4.54 -2.52 -6.13
N THR A 46 3.50 -2.06 -5.42
CA THR A 46 2.12 -2.04 -5.88
C THR A 46 1.34 -0.92 -5.25
N THR A 47 0.29 -0.46 -5.93
CA THR A 47 -0.67 0.53 -5.42
C THR A 47 -2.10 0.00 -5.37
N LYS A 48 -2.30 -1.31 -5.59
CA LYS A 48 -3.63 -1.92 -5.78
C LYS A 48 -4.61 -1.70 -4.62
N ASN A 49 -4.14 -1.54 -3.38
CA ASN A 49 -4.99 -1.24 -2.21
C ASN A 49 -5.19 0.27 -1.96
N CYS A 50 -4.51 1.16 -2.69
CA CYS A 50 -4.70 2.61 -2.54
C CYS A 50 -6.16 3.04 -2.78
N PRO A 51 -6.89 2.57 -3.81
CA PRO A 51 -8.29 2.96 -4.01
C PRO A 51 -9.22 2.59 -2.84
N ALA A 52 -9.04 1.39 -2.27
CA ALA A 52 -9.77 0.96 -1.10
C ALA A 52 -9.43 1.81 0.12
N PHE A 53 -8.14 2.08 0.33
CA PHE A 53 -7.67 2.94 1.41
C PHE A 53 -8.17 4.38 1.30
N PHE A 54 -8.20 4.96 0.09
CA PHE A 54 -8.78 6.29 -0.13
C PHE A 54 -10.25 6.34 0.26
N THR A 55 -11.00 5.28 -0.06
CA THR A 55 -12.41 5.16 0.31
C THR A 55 -12.57 5.09 1.83
N ALA A 56 -11.77 4.27 2.52
CA ALA A 56 -11.80 4.14 3.97
C ALA A 56 -11.34 5.42 4.69
N ALA A 57 -10.20 5.99 4.31
CA ALA A 57 -9.63 7.20 4.88
C ALA A 57 -10.63 8.37 4.89
N ARG A 58 -11.34 8.58 3.76
CA ARG A 58 -12.37 9.62 3.66
C ARG A 58 -13.52 9.42 4.65
N ARG A 59 -13.95 8.17 4.90
CA ARG A 59 -14.99 7.87 5.91
C ARG A 59 -14.52 8.19 7.32
N HIS A 60 -13.23 7.97 7.60
CA HIS A 60 -12.61 8.17 8.91
C HIS A 60 -12.05 9.60 9.14
N GLY A 61 -12.25 10.51 8.18
CA GLY A 61 -11.76 11.88 8.28
C GLY A 61 -10.24 12.04 8.14
N ILE A 62 -9.58 11.04 7.55
CA ILE A 62 -8.16 11.04 7.24
C ILE A 62 -7.95 11.60 5.82
N ILE A 63 -6.91 12.40 5.65
CA ILE A 63 -6.43 12.83 4.33
C ILE A 63 -5.52 11.71 3.79
N PRO A 64 -5.96 10.93 2.79
CA PRO A 64 -5.14 9.86 2.24
C PRO A 64 -4.06 10.42 1.31
N ILE A 65 -2.90 9.78 1.31
CA ILE A 65 -1.85 9.94 0.30
C ILE A 65 -1.65 8.58 -0.37
N ALA A 66 -1.63 8.57 -1.71
CA ALA A 66 -1.30 7.36 -2.45
C ALA A 66 0.23 7.22 -2.50
N GLY A 67 0.72 6.01 -2.31
CA GLY A 67 2.15 5.75 -2.32
C GLY A 67 2.49 4.31 -2.63
N MET A 68 3.79 4.06 -2.70
CA MET A 68 4.39 2.75 -2.92
C MET A 68 5.73 2.73 -2.20
N GLU A 69 6.08 1.61 -1.59
CA GLU A 69 7.48 1.32 -1.28
C GLU A 69 8.09 0.54 -2.44
N LEU A 70 8.82 1.25 -3.30
CA LEU A 70 9.51 0.67 -4.44
C LEU A 70 10.80 -0.01 -3.96
N THR A 71 11.03 -1.25 -4.35
CA THR A 71 12.33 -1.93 -4.19
C THR A 71 13.10 -1.82 -5.50
N THR A 72 14.21 -1.06 -5.51
CA THR A 72 15.05 -0.88 -6.70
C THR A 72 15.82 -2.14 -7.09
N SER A 73 16.51 -2.11 -8.23
CA SER A 73 17.39 -3.18 -8.72
C SER A 73 18.54 -3.51 -7.79
N GLU A 74 18.97 -2.55 -6.99
CA GLU A 74 20.03 -2.65 -5.98
C GLU A 74 19.49 -3.10 -4.61
N ASP A 75 18.21 -3.47 -4.53
CA ASP A 75 17.53 -3.85 -3.28
C ASP A 75 17.40 -2.67 -2.28
N ILE A 76 17.28 -1.45 -2.81
CA ILE A 76 17.06 -0.24 -2.02
C ILE A 76 15.57 0.05 -1.97
N HIS A 77 15.03 0.30 -0.78
CA HIS A 77 13.64 0.66 -0.58
C HIS A 77 13.46 2.18 -0.68
N VAL A 78 12.53 2.62 -1.52
CA VAL A 78 12.23 4.03 -1.77
C VAL A 78 10.73 4.26 -1.57
N VAL A 79 10.40 5.18 -0.66
CA VAL A 79 9.02 5.64 -0.48
C VAL A 79 8.66 6.64 -1.57
N CYS A 80 7.71 6.27 -2.41
CA CYS A 80 7.13 7.11 -3.44
C CYS A 80 5.78 7.64 -2.95
N LEU A 81 5.58 8.96 -2.95
CA LEU A 81 4.31 9.60 -2.59
C LEU A 81 3.79 10.40 -3.78
N PHE A 82 2.50 10.27 -4.05
CA PHE A 82 1.85 10.89 -5.20
C PHE A 82 0.80 11.90 -4.74
N GLU A 83 0.69 13.01 -5.47
CA GLU A 83 -0.31 14.05 -5.22
C GLU A 83 -1.71 13.52 -5.55
N GLU A 84 -1.85 12.85 -6.70
CA GLU A 84 -3.12 12.28 -7.17
C GLU A 84 -3.10 10.75 -7.16
N LEU A 85 -4.25 10.15 -6.84
CA LEU A 85 -4.42 8.70 -6.85
C LEU A 85 -4.15 8.10 -8.24
N ASP A 86 -4.61 8.78 -9.30
CA ASP A 86 -4.47 8.29 -10.67
C ASP A 86 -3.00 8.20 -11.11
N ASP A 87 -2.15 9.13 -10.64
CA ASP A 87 -0.70 9.09 -10.91
C ASP A 87 -0.04 7.90 -10.20
N ALA A 88 -0.44 7.61 -8.96
CA ALA A 88 0.04 6.42 -8.23
C ALA A 88 -0.40 5.11 -8.89
N MET A 89 -1.64 5.06 -9.40
CA MET A 89 -2.14 3.89 -10.12
C MET A 89 -1.38 3.70 -11.44
N ALA A 90 -1.15 4.77 -12.20
CA ALA A 90 -0.35 4.72 -13.43
C ALA A 90 1.10 4.27 -13.15
N PHE A 91 1.70 4.76 -12.05
CA PHE A 91 3.03 4.32 -11.63
C PHE A 91 3.04 2.85 -11.21
N GLY A 92 2.00 2.38 -10.51
CA GLY A 92 1.84 0.96 -10.15
C GLY A 92 1.81 0.04 -11.37
N GLU A 93 1.08 0.41 -12.42
CA GLU A 93 1.07 -0.33 -13.68
C GLU A 93 2.45 -0.33 -14.36
N PHE A 94 3.16 0.80 -14.33
CA PHE A 94 4.54 0.86 -14.83
C PHE A 94 5.48 -0.08 -14.06
N VAL A 95 5.46 -0.03 -12.73
CA VAL A 95 6.30 -0.87 -11.85
C VAL A 95 5.99 -2.35 -12.08
N GLN A 96 4.71 -2.72 -12.27
CA GLN A 96 4.32 -4.09 -12.58
C GLN A 96 5.03 -4.63 -13.83
N THR A 97 5.32 -3.80 -14.84
CA THR A 97 6.08 -4.20 -16.04
C THR A 97 7.58 -4.42 -15.79
N LYS A 98 8.08 -4.00 -14.63
CA LYS A 98 9.49 -4.06 -14.19
C LYS A 98 9.72 -5.03 -13.05
N ARG A 99 8.69 -5.76 -12.61
CA ARG A 99 8.80 -6.73 -11.52
C ARG A 99 9.51 -8.00 -11.99
N VAL A 100 10.39 -8.52 -11.14
CA VAL A 100 10.90 -9.89 -11.25
C VAL A 100 9.87 -10.82 -10.61
N LEU A 101 9.19 -11.64 -11.41
CA LEU A 101 8.06 -12.44 -10.95
C LEU A 101 8.50 -13.74 -10.28
N ILE A 102 8.59 -13.73 -8.95
CA ILE A 102 8.83 -14.91 -8.10
C ILE A 102 7.54 -15.25 -7.38
N LYS A 103 7.11 -16.52 -7.39
CA LYS A 103 5.88 -16.92 -6.67
C LYS A 103 6.01 -16.65 -5.17
N ASN A 104 4.96 -16.09 -4.58
CA ASN A 104 4.87 -15.94 -3.13
C ASN A 104 4.80 -17.32 -2.45
N ARG A 105 5.36 -17.41 -1.25
CA ARG A 105 5.29 -18.60 -0.40
C ARG A 105 4.33 -18.31 0.74
N VAL A 106 3.04 -18.52 0.50
CA VAL A 106 1.95 -18.18 1.42
C VAL A 106 2.18 -18.79 2.81
N GLU A 107 2.74 -19.99 2.89
CA GLU A 107 3.01 -20.67 4.16
C GLU A 107 4.08 -19.99 5.03
N ILE A 108 4.86 -19.07 4.45
CA ILE A 108 5.87 -18.26 5.15
C ILE A 108 5.44 -16.81 5.28
N PHE A 109 4.91 -16.24 4.19
CA PHE A 109 4.74 -14.81 3.99
C PHE A 109 3.29 -14.34 4.10
N GLY A 110 2.34 -15.26 4.28
CA GLY A 110 0.92 -14.95 4.27
C GLY A 110 0.37 -14.66 2.88
N GLU A 111 -0.92 -14.38 2.83
CA GLU A 111 -1.63 -13.97 1.62
C GLU A 111 -1.30 -12.50 1.28
N GLN A 112 -1.37 -12.16 0.00
CA GLN A 112 -1.20 -10.79 -0.50
C GLN A 112 -2.54 -10.34 -1.08
N THR A 113 -3.43 -9.83 -0.22
CA THR A 113 -4.85 -9.68 -0.57
C THR A 113 -5.18 -8.27 -1.06
N VAL A 114 -5.85 -8.20 -2.22
CA VAL A 114 -6.42 -6.96 -2.75
C VAL A 114 -7.85 -6.84 -2.23
N LEU A 115 -8.16 -5.72 -1.59
CA LEU A 115 -9.44 -5.46 -0.95
C LEU A 115 -10.21 -4.34 -1.67
N ASP A 116 -11.53 -4.34 -1.56
CA ASP A 116 -12.36 -3.18 -1.89
C ASP A 116 -12.52 -2.23 -0.70
N GLY A 117 -13.30 -1.15 -0.88
CA GLY A 117 -13.53 -0.14 0.16
C GLY A 117 -14.34 -0.61 1.39
N GLU A 118 -14.88 -1.82 1.38
CA GLU A 118 -15.57 -2.46 2.51
C GLU A 118 -14.77 -3.63 3.10
N ASP A 119 -13.47 -3.72 2.76
CA ASP A 119 -12.58 -4.84 3.10
C ASP A 119 -13.03 -6.20 2.55
N ASN A 120 -13.82 -6.25 1.46
CA ASN A 120 -14.07 -7.52 0.80
C ASN A 120 -12.88 -7.89 -0.09
N PRO A 121 -12.41 -9.16 -0.06
CA PRO A 121 -11.42 -9.65 -1.01
C PRO A 121 -11.92 -9.60 -2.45
N ILE A 122 -11.18 -8.91 -3.30
CA ILE A 122 -11.47 -8.80 -4.75
C ILE A 122 -10.36 -9.43 -5.62
N GLY A 123 -9.26 -9.85 -5.01
CA GLY A 123 -8.18 -10.55 -5.68
C GLY A 123 -7.02 -10.85 -4.76
N THR A 124 -6.04 -11.56 -5.29
CA THR A 124 -4.76 -11.84 -4.61
C THR A 124 -3.60 -11.63 -5.57
N GLU A 125 -2.43 -11.30 -5.02
CA GLU A 125 -1.19 -11.20 -5.78
C GLU A 125 -0.39 -12.50 -5.63
N GLU A 126 -0.23 -13.25 -6.73
CA GLU A 126 0.48 -14.53 -6.74
C GLU A 126 1.99 -14.38 -6.58
N TYR A 127 2.56 -13.25 -7.05
CA TYR A 127 4.00 -13.04 -7.04
C TYR A 127 4.43 -12.23 -5.83
N PHE A 128 5.50 -12.64 -5.17
CA PHE A 128 6.07 -11.96 -4.02
C PHE A 128 6.32 -10.47 -4.34
N LEU A 129 5.73 -9.56 -3.58
CA LEU A 129 5.82 -8.13 -3.83
C LEU A 129 7.15 -7.48 -3.39
N PRO A 130 7.74 -7.82 -2.23
CA PRO A 130 8.89 -7.09 -1.69
C PRO A 130 10.21 -7.21 -2.46
N ASN A 131 10.35 -8.13 -3.42
CA ASN A 131 11.64 -8.34 -4.10
C ASN A 131 12.00 -7.19 -5.06
N ALA A 132 13.29 -7.09 -5.35
CA ALA A 132 13.84 -6.13 -6.29
C ALA A 132 13.12 -6.11 -7.65
N THR A 133 12.94 -4.89 -8.17
CA THR A 133 12.48 -4.61 -9.52
C THR A 133 13.65 -4.31 -10.46
N GLU A 134 13.39 -4.09 -11.74
CA GLU A 134 14.40 -3.64 -12.71
C GLU A 134 14.62 -2.11 -12.74
N ILE A 135 14.10 -1.38 -11.74
CA ILE A 135 14.15 0.09 -11.68
C ILE A 135 15.32 0.51 -10.79
N SER A 136 16.17 1.44 -11.24
CA SER A 136 17.35 1.97 -10.53
C SER A 136 17.15 3.41 -10.06
#